data_AF-A0A0D0SE47-F1
#
_entry.id   AF-A0A0D0SE47-F1
#
_cell.length_a   1.000
_cell.length_b   1.000
_cell.length_c   1.000
_cell.angle_alpha   90.00
_cell.angle_beta   90.00
_cell.angle_gamma   90.00
#
_symmetry.space_group_name_H-M   'P 1'
#
loop_
_entity.id
_entity.type
_entity.pdbx_description
1 polymer ?
#
loop_
_entity_poly.entity_id
_entity_poly.type
_entity_poly.pdbx_seq_one_letter_code
_entity_poly.pdbx_strand_id
1 'polypeptide(L)'
;MKKINKKILEHHEIIRNNLEIEDYKNMVKNEAVKLNTQMEKFVNDPNLNIDIFNNKNSEYVTADQTVVYYYVKITQIFSDYYITKDINEFNSFDIFSEDFKMVGRIRISADFINQEHENPYIKKLFNKHGYMLELINLNSFSKGYGESFVNKLKKLSKITKLPIWLYDTNSKGKNYFRKMGFKHKGNLGENNEPLMFYKPK
;
A
#
# COMPACT_ATOMS: atom_id res chain seq x y z
N MET A 1 23.18 -5.64 -9.65
CA MET A 1 22.97 -4.49 -8.76
C MET A 1 23.06 -3.12 -9.45
N LYS A 2 24.15 -2.71 -10.11
CA LYS A 2 24.27 -1.35 -10.70
C LYS A 2 23.16 -0.99 -11.71
N LYS A 3 22.77 -1.92 -12.60
CA LYS A 3 21.73 -1.70 -13.63
C LYS A 3 20.30 -1.58 -13.04
N ILE A 4 19.99 -2.37 -12.02
CA ILE A 4 18.69 -2.34 -11.32
C ILE A 4 18.54 -1.04 -10.52
N ASN A 5 19.58 -0.63 -9.81
CA ASN A 5 19.59 0.67 -9.11
C ASN A 5 19.38 1.83 -10.08
N LYS A 6 19.94 1.75 -11.30
CA LYS A 6 19.72 2.76 -12.35
C LYS A 6 18.25 2.81 -12.76
N LYS A 7 17.61 1.67 -13.04
CA LYS A 7 16.19 1.61 -13.42
C LYS A 7 15.26 2.12 -12.31
N ILE A 8 15.53 1.77 -11.04
CA ILE A 8 14.77 2.27 -9.88
C ILE A 8 14.90 3.79 -9.77
N LEU A 9 16.12 4.32 -9.93
CA LEU A 9 16.37 5.76 -9.92
C LEU A 9 15.70 6.46 -11.10
N GLU A 10 15.80 5.93 -12.31
CA GLU A 10 15.12 6.48 -13.50
C GLU A 10 13.60 6.55 -13.26
N HIS A 11 12.99 5.49 -12.74
CA HIS A 11 11.57 5.49 -12.41
C HIS A 11 11.21 6.50 -11.30
N HIS A 12 12.04 6.62 -10.26
CA HIS A 12 11.87 7.59 -9.19
C HIS A 12 11.90 9.04 -9.72
N GLU A 13 12.80 9.35 -10.66
CA GLU A 13 12.88 10.67 -11.28
C GLU A 13 11.75 10.93 -12.28
N ILE A 14 11.29 9.92 -13.04
CA ILE A 14 10.08 10.05 -13.88
C ILE A 14 8.87 10.42 -13.03
N ILE A 15 8.68 9.74 -11.89
CA ILE A 15 7.59 10.07 -10.97
C ILE A 15 7.74 11.49 -10.43
N ARG A 16 8.96 11.91 -10.03
CA ARG A 16 9.20 13.28 -9.57
C ARG A 16 8.76 14.30 -10.62
N ASN A 17 9.20 14.12 -11.86
CA ASN A 17 8.89 15.05 -12.95
C ASN A 17 7.39 15.11 -13.22
N ASN A 18 6.69 13.96 -13.22
CA ASN A 18 5.23 13.94 -13.41
C ASN A 18 4.50 14.72 -12.31
N LEU A 19 4.96 14.62 -11.06
CA LEU A 19 4.35 15.32 -9.93
C LEU A 19 4.59 16.83 -9.93
N GLU A 20 5.46 17.35 -10.81
CA GLU A 20 5.63 18.78 -11.03
C GLU A 20 4.64 19.33 -12.08
N ILE A 21 4.16 18.48 -13.00
CA ILE A 21 3.24 18.84 -14.09
C ILE A 21 1.83 19.10 -13.54
N GLU A 22 1.29 20.30 -13.79
CA GLU A 22 0.00 20.70 -13.23
C GLU A 22 -1.18 19.87 -13.76
N ASP A 23 -1.17 19.52 -15.04
CA ASP A 23 -2.18 18.64 -15.65
C ASP A 23 -2.21 17.26 -14.98
N TYR A 24 -1.04 16.72 -14.64
CA TYR A 24 -0.94 15.45 -13.93
C TYR A 24 -1.49 15.55 -12.50
N LYS A 25 -1.18 16.62 -11.78
CA LYS A 25 -1.77 16.88 -10.45
C LYS A 25 -3.28 17.00 -10.51
N ASN A 26 -3.81 17.71 -11.51
CA ASN A 26 -5.25 17.87 -11.70
C ASN A 26 -5.92 16.54 -12.05
N MET A 27 -5.28 15.69 -12.87
CA MET A 27 -5.73 14.33 -13.11
C MET A 27 -5.82 13.52 -11.81
N VAL A 28 -4.79 13.56 -10.95
CA VAL A 28 -4.81 12.87 -9.64
C VAL A 28 -5.95 13.36 -8.76
N LYS A 29 -6.15 14.68 -8.65
CA LYS A 29 -7.27 15.27 -7.88
C LYS A 29 -8.62 14.79 -8.42
N ASN A 30 -8.80 14.80 -9.73
CA ASN A 30 -10.04 14.37 -10.38
C ASN A 30 -10.32 12.89 -10.16
N GLU A 31 -9.30 12.03 -10.27
CA GLU A 31 -9.45 10.60 -9.97
C GLU A 31 -9.72 10.34 -8.49
N ALA A 32 -9.16 11.14 -7.57
CA ALA A 32 -9.47 11.03 -6.14
C ALA A 32 -10.94 11.39 -5.84
N VAL A 33 -11.45 12.48 -6.44
CA VAL A 33 -12.87 12.86 -6.35
C VAL A 33 -13.77 11.77 -6.92
N LYS A 34 -13.44 11.28 -8.12
CA LYS A 34 -14.19 10.21 -8.80
C LYS A 34 -14.23 8.92 -7.97
N LEU A 35 -13.10 8.52 -7.39
CA LEU A 35 -13.05 7.37 -6.50
C LEU A 35 -13.94 7.58 -5.26
N ASN A 36 -13.87 8.76 -4.64
CA ASN A 36 -14.73 9.09 -3.50
C ASN A 36 -16.21 8.97 -3.85
N THR A 37 -16.64 9.61 -4.95
CA THR A 37 -18.04 9.51 -5.43
C THR A 37 -18.46 8.07 -5.75
N GLN A 38 -17.57 7.27 -6.36
CA GLN A 38 -17.84 5.86 -6.62
C GLN A 38 -18.01 5.05 -5.33
N MET A 39 -17.24 5.39 -4.28
CA MET A 39 -17.26 4.69 -2.99
C MET A 39 -18.39 5.14 -2.06
N GLU A 40 -18.90 6.36 -2.19
CA GLU A 40 -19.97 6.92 -1.34
C GLU A 40 -21.18 5.98 -1.21
N LYS A 41 -21.64 5.40 -2.32
CA LYS A 41 -22.78 4.46 -2.30
C LYS A 41 -22.49 3.19 -1.49
N PHE A 42 -21.24 2.73 -1.47
CA PHE A 42 -20.84 1.52 -0.76
C PHE A 42 -20.53 1.81 0.71
N VAL A 43 -19.95 2.97 1.01
CA VAL A 43 -19.65 3.42 2.38
C VAL A 43 -20.93 3.68 3.17
N ASN A 44 -21.98 4.18 2.52
CA ASN A 44 -23.28 4.45 3.14
C ASN A 44 -24.20 3.22 3.20
N ASP A 45 -23.83 2.11 2.55
CA ASP A 45 -24.59 0.87 2.61
C ASP A 45 -24.16 0.02 3.83
N PRO A 46 -25.03 -0.17 4.85
CA PRO A 46 -24.70 -0.94 6.04
C PRO A 46 -24.43 -2.43 5.77
N ASN A 47 -24.82 -2.96 4.59
CA ASN A 47 -24.52 -4.33 4.19
C ASN A 47 -23.11 -4.47 3.59
N LEU A 48 -22.52 -3.38 3.10
CA LEU A 48 -21.21 -3.37 2.46
C LEU A 48 -20.12 -2.79 3.37
N ASN A 49 -20.44 -1.72 4.10
CA ASN A 49 -19.53 -1.11 5.08
C ASN A 49 -19.67 -1.80 6.45
N ILE A 50 -19.16 -3.02 6.52
CA ILE A 50 -19.15 -3.83 7.75
C ILE A 50 -17.76 -3.88 8.36
N ASP A 51 -17.67 -4.01 9.68
CA ASP A 51 -16.41 -4.37 10.33
C ASP A 51 -16.12 -5.86 10.07
N ILE A 52 -15.27 -6.12 9.08
CA ILE A 52 -14.89 -7.48 8.67
C ILE A 52 -14.07 -8.23 9.73
N PHE A 53 -13.60 -7.55 10.79
CA PHE A 53 -12.90 -8.17 11.93
C PHE A 53 -13.79 -8.37 13.16
N ASN A 54 -15.09 -8.09 13.05
CA ASN A 54 -16.06 -8.40 14.09
C ASN A 54 -16.60 -9.83 13.89
N ASN A 55 -16.27 -10.73 14.83
CA ASN A 55 -16.52 -12.17 14.80
C ASN A 55 -17.98 -12.61 14.55
N LYS A 56 -18.97 -11.72 14.67
CA LYS A 56 -20.38 -12.07 14.41
C LYS A 56 -20.71 -12.20 12.91
N ASN A 57 -19.93 -11.56 12.03
CA ASN A 57 -20.22 -11.46 10.59
C ASN A 57 -19.10 -12.02 9.69
N SER A 58 -18.05 -12.60 10.28
CA SER A 58 -16.78 -12.88 9.57
C SER A 58 -16.79 -14.13 8.69
N GLU A 59 -17.80 -14.99 8.78
CA GLU A 59 -17.81 -16.27 8.04
C GLU A 59 -18.17 -16.12 6.55
N TYR A 60 -18.69 -14.95 6.12
CA TYR A 60 -19.14 -14.73 4.74
C TYR A 60 -18.82 -13.30 4.23
N VAL A 61 -17.58 -12.84 4.35
CA VAL A 61 -17.15 -11.53 3.83
C VAL A 61 -16.88 -11.60 2.32
N THR A 62 -17.52 -10.72 1.53
CA THR A 62 -17.30 -10.62 0.09
C THR A 62 -16.05 -9.80 -0.27
N ALA A 63 -15.56 -9.94 -1.51
CA ALA A 63 -14.47 -9.11 -2.02
C ALA A 63 -14.81 -7.61 -1.98
N ASP A 64 -16.05 -7.24 -2.29
CA ASP A 64 -16.52 -5.85 -2.25
C ASP A 64 -16.55 -5.30 -0.82
N GLN A 65 -17.08 -6.05 0.15
CA GLN A 65 -17.05 -5.67 1.57
C GLN A 65 -15.62 -5.46 2.07
N THR A 66 -14.71 -6.31 1.64
CA THR A 66 -13.29 -6.23 1.97
C THR A 66 -12.68 -4.93 1.43
N VAL A 67 -12.90 -4.63 0.16
CA VAL A 67 -12.37 -3.42 -0.50
C VAL A 67 -12.98 -2.15 0.11
N VAL A 68 -14.28 -2.14 0.39
CA VAL A 68 -14.98 -1.02 1.03
C VAL A 68 -14.43 -0.76 2.43
N TYR A 69 -14.32 -1.81 3.26
CA TYR A 69 -13.77 -1.70 4.60
C TYR A 69 -12.36 -1.07 4.57
N TYR A 70 -11.47 -1.59 3.72
CA TYR A 70 -10.11 -1.07 3.65
C TYR A 70 -10.05 0.34 3.07
N TYR A 71 -10.85 0.66 2.05
CA TYR A 71 -10.94 2.03 1.53
C TYR A 71 -11.32 3.01 2.65
N VAL A 72 -12.36 2.70 3.43
CA VAL A 72 -12.77 3.53 4.59
C VAL A 72 -11.64 3.68 5.60
N LYS A 73 -10.90 2.61 5.92
CA LYS A 73 -9.77 2.72 6.86
C LYS A 73 -8.60 3.51 6.27
N ILE A 74 -8.34 3.40 4.97
CA ILE A 74 -7.29 4.16 4.29
C ILE A 74 -7.65 5.65 4.32
N THR A 75 -8.86 6.05 3.92
CA THR A 75 -9.28 7.46 3.91
C THR A 75 -9.32 8.08 5.31
N GLN A 76 -9.62 7.30 6.35
CA GLN A 76 -9.54 7.75 7.75
C GLN A 76 -8.09 8.03 8.22
N ILE A 77 -7.12 7.26 7.73
CA ILE A 77 -5.71 7.37 8.15
C ILE A 77 -4.91 8.36 7.31
N PHE A 78 -5.23 8.41 6.02
CA PHE A 78 -4.63 9.25 5.00
C PHE A 78 -5.63 10.34 4.57
N SER A 79 -6.33 10.96 5.53
CA SER A 79 -7.33 11.99 5.28
C SER A 79 -6.76 13.28 4.67
N ASP A 80 -5.46 13.47 4.81
CA ASP A 80 -4.61 14.57 4.31
C ASP A 80 -3.86 14.18 3.02
N TYR A 81 -4.41 13.23 2.24
CA TYR A 81 -3.84 12.70 1.01
C TYR A 81 -4.90 12.57 -0.07
N TYR A 82 -4.49 12.68 -1.32
CA TYR A 82 -5.28 12.20 -2.45
C TYR A 82 -5.11 10.69 -2.58
N ILE A 83 -6.22 9.96 -2.57
CA ILE A 83 -6.24 8.51 -2.75
C ILE A 83 -6.87 8.23 -4.11
N THR A 84 -6.12 7.57 -4.99
CA THR A 84 -6.60 7.11 -6.29
C THR A 84 -6.46 5.60 -6.39
N LYS A 85 -7.06 5.03 -7.44
CA LYS A 85 -7.07 3.59 -7.69
C LYS A 85 -6.75 3.34 -9.15
N ASP A 86 -5.89 2.35 -9.40
CA ASP A 86 -5.63 1.88 -10.76
C ASP A 86 -6.85 1.10 -11.26
N ILE A 87 -7.35 1.43 -12.45
CA ILE A 87 -8.53 0.75 -13.02
C ILE A 87 -8.27 -0.74 -13.27
N ASN A 88 -7.01 -1.13 -13.44
CA ASN A 88 -6.61 -2.51 -13.74
C ASN A 88 -6.24 -3.32 -12.49
N GLU A 89 -6.08 -2.68 -11.33
CA GLU A 89 -5.73 -3.36 -10.08
C GLU A 89 -6.74 -3.03 -8.98
N PHE A 90 -7.78 -3.86 -8.87
CA PHE A 90 -8.89 -3.61 -7.95
C PHE A 90 -8.50 -3.56 -6.46
N ASN A 91 -7.34 -4.08 -6.09
CA ASN A 91 -6.89 -4.12 -4.69
C ASN A 91 -5.72 -3.17 -4.39
N SER A 92 -5.38 -2.26 -5.32
CA SER A 92 -4.26 -1.33 -5.18
C SER A 92 -4.73 0.11 -5.08
N PHE A 93 -4.09 0.88 -4.20
CA PHE A 93 -4.34 2.31 -4.00
C PHE A 93 -3.04 3.08 -4.13
N ASP A 94 -3.09 4.16 -4.91
CA ASP A 94 -2.05 5.18 -4.93
C ASP A 94 -2.44 6.31 -3.98
N ILE A 95 -1.48 6.76 -3.17
CA ILE A 95 -1.71 7.69 -2.08
C ILE A 95 -0.69 8.81 -2.20
N PHE A 96 -1.16 10.00 -2.57
CA PHE A 96 -0.34 11.18 -2.86
C PHE A 96 -0.49 12.22 -1.75
N SER A 97 0.62 12.80 -1.27
CA SER A 97 0.50 13.96 -0.38
C SER A 97 -0.16 15.12 -1.13
N GLU A 98 -0.92 15.97 -0.44
CA GLU A 98 -1.65 17.08 -1.09
C GLU A 98 -0.74 18.06 -1.83
N ASP A 99 0.50 18.18 -1.38
CA ASP A 99 1.54 19.00 -2.01
C ASP A 99 2.43 18.23 -3.00
N PHE A 100 2.04 16.99 -3.34
CA PHE A 100 2.68 16.12 -4.34
C PHE A 100 4.17 15.84 -4.10
N LYS A 101 4.66 16.00 -2.85
CA LYS A 101 6.05 15.68 -2.48
C LYS A 101 6.28 14.20 -2.19
N MET A 102 5.22 13.39 -2.22
CA MET A 102 5.33 11.94 -2.07
C MET A 102 4.15 11.21 -2.70
N VAL A 103 4.43 10.02 -3.21
CA VAL A 103 3.43 9.01 -3.58
C VAL A 103 3.85 7.65 -3.04
N GLY A 104 2.91 6.95 -2.42
CA GLY A 104 3.03 5.55 -2.04
C GLY A 104 1.95 4.72 -2.71
N ARG A 105 2.31 3.52 -3.19
CA ARG A 105 1.34 2.55 -3.69
C ARG A 105 1.23 1.39 -2.70
N ILE A 106 0.02 1.12 -2.24
CA ILE A 106 -0.27 -0.03 -1.38
C ILE A 106 -1.21 -0.99 -2.10
N ARG A 107 -1.06 -2.29 -1.85
CA ARG A 107 -2.00 -3.31 -2.32
C ARG A 107 -2.47 -4.16 -1.15
N ILE A 108 -3.76 -4.46 -1.14
CA ILE A 108 -4.35 -5.44 -0.24
C ILE A 108 -4.26 -6.78 -0.94
N SER A 109 -3.21 -7.53 -0.67
CA SER A 109 -2.91 -8.74 -1.43
C SER A 109 -3.55 -9.98 -0.81
N ALA A 110 -4.29 -10.71 -1.64
CA ALA A 110 -4.56 -12.15 -1.48
C ALA A 110 -3.89 -13.02 -2.56
N ASP A 111 -3.40 -12.40 -3.64
CA ASP A 111 -3.09 -13.04 -4.93
C ASP A 111 -1.73 -13.75 -5.01
N PHE A 112 -1.15 -14.12 -3.88
CA PHE A 112 0.08 -14.93 -3.90
C PHE A 112 -0.11 -16.31 -4.49
N ILE A 113 -1.35 -16.81 -4.59
CA ILE A 113 -1.66 -18.18 -5.01
C ILE A 113 -1.27 -18.46 -6.47
N ASN A 114 -1.03 -17.41 -7.29
CA ASN A 114 -0.82 -17.55 -8.73
C ASN A 114 0.59 -17.17 -9.21
N GLN A 115 1.58 -17.00 -8.33
CA GLN A 115 2.97 -16.72 -8.76
C GLN A 115 3.78 -18.02 -8.88
N GLU A 116 4.48 -18.20 -10.01
CA GLU A 116 5.37 -19.36 -10.25
C GLU A 116 6.48 -19.52 -9.18
N HIS A 117 6.77 -18.45 -8.42
CA HIS A 117 7.80 -18.40 -7.39
C HIS A 117 7.30 -17.80 -6.06
N GLU A 118 6.27 -18.42 -5.47
CA GLU A 118 5.76 -18.03 -4.15
C GLU A 118 6.84 -18.02 -3.05
N ASN A 119 6.92 -16.92 -2.30
CA ASN A 119 7.77 -16.86 -1.11
C ASN A 119 7.12 -17.63 0.05
N PRO A 120 7.71 -18.73 0.56
CA PRO A 120 7.04 -19.59 1.54
C PRO A 120 6.67 -18.89 2.85
N TYR A 121 7.46 -17.87 3.24
CA TYR A 121 7.18 -17.10 4.45
C TYR A 121 5.93 -16.24 4.30
N ILE A 122 5.76 -15.63 3.14
CA ILE A 122 4.59 -14.82 2.78
C ILE A 122 3.35 -15.70 2.65
N LYS A 123 3.45 -16.87 2.00
CA LYS A 123 2.36 -17.87 1.97
C LYS A 123 1.91 -18.27 3.38
N LYS A 124 2.85 -18.53 4.29
CA LYS A 124 2.55 -18.86 5.69
C LYS A 124 1.82 -17.72 6.41
N LEU A 125 2.19 -16.47 6.16
CA LEU A 125 1.54 -15.32 6.74
C LEU A 125 0.14 -15.11 6.18
N PHE A 126 -0.03 -15.25 4.87
CA PHE A 126 -1.33 -15.24 4.21
C PHE A 126 -2.26 -16.30 4.81
N ASN A 127 -1.83 -17.57 4.91
CA ASN A 127 -2.62 -18.65 5.51
C ASN A 127 -3.05 -18.36 6.95
N LYS A 128 -2.33 -17.49 7.67
CA LYS A 128 -2.66 -17.10 9.04
C LYS A 128 -3.61 -15.90 9.10
N HIS A 129 -3.52 -14.98 8.16
CA HIS A 129 -4.16 -13.66 8.25
C HIS A 129 -5.25 -13.44 7.18
N GLY A 130 -5.34 -14.29 6.16
CA GLY A 130 -6.24 -14.16 5.02
C GLY A 130 -5.87 -13.04 4.05
N TYR A 131 -5.41 -11.89 4.54
CA TYR A 131 -4.97 -10.75 3.74
C TYR A 131 -3.70 -10.13 4.33
N MET A 132 -2.99 -9.35 3.52
CA MET A 132 -1.84 -8.56 3.95
C MET A 132 -1.76 -7.23 3.21
N LEU A 133 -1.08 -6.25 3.80
CA LEU A 133 -0.75 -4.99 3.15
C LEU A 133 0.62 -5.09 2.48
N GLU A 134 0.66 -4.97 1.16
CA GLU A 134 1.89 -4.80 0.39
C GLU A 134 2.18 -3.32 0.24
N LEU A 135 3.39 -2.87 0.59
CA LEU A 135 3.92 -1.58 0.15
C LEU A 135 4.71 -1.80 -1.14
N ILE A 136 4.07 -1.55 -2.28
CA ILE A 136 4.63 -1.79 -3.62
C ILE A 136 5.74 -0.79 -3.91
N ASN A 137 5.45 0.50 -3.69
CA ASN A 137 6.40 1.56 -3.96
C ASN A 137 6.20 2.73 -2.99
N LEU A 138 7.28 3.45 -2.70
CA LEU A 138 7.28 4.67 -1.91
C LEU A 138 8.30 5.66 -2.49
N ASN A 139 7.80 6.71 -3.12
CA ASN A 139 8.63 7.78 -3.68
C ASN A 139 8.43 9.05 -2.86
N SER A 140 9.43 9.39 -2.07
CA SER A 140 9.45 10.61 -1.24
C SER A 140 10.50 11.57 -1.77
N PHE A 141 10.09 12.78 -2.11
CA PHE A 141 10.96 13.81 -2.70
C PHE A 141 11.38 14.89 -1.71
N SER A 142 10.81 14.86 -0.50
CA SER A 142 11.18 15.74 0.60
C SER A 142 11.40 14.97 1.90
N LYS A 143 12.25 15.52 2.78
CA LYS A 143 12.61 14.90 4.06
C LYS A 143 11.35 14.75 4.94
N GLY A 144 11.22 13.60 5.61
CA GLY A 144 10.11 13.33 6.54
C GLY A 144 8.85 12.75 5.91
N TYR A 145 8.57 12.97 4.61
CA TYR A 145 7.34 12.49 3.97
C TYR A 145 7.26 10.96 3.95
N GLY A 146 8.31 10.27 3.50
CA GLY A 146 8.34 8.80 3.53
C GLY A 146 8.17 8.24 4.95
N GLU A 147 8.78 8.86 5.97
CA GLU A 147 8.63 8.42 7.35
C GLU A 147 7.21 8.60 7.87
N SER A 148 6.61 9.77 7.60
CA SER A 148 5.21 10.06 7.91
C SER A 148 4.27 9.04 7.26
N PHE A 149 4.48 8.74 5.97
CA PHE A 149 3.72 7.72 5.24
C PHE A 149 3.79 6.35 5.90
N VAL A 150 5.01 5.87 6.18
CA VAL A 150 5.21 4.54 6.77
C VAL A 150 4.61 4.47 8.18
N ASN A 151 4.64 5.56 8.94
CA ASN A 151 3.97 5.63 10.24
C ASN A 151 2.44 5.57 10.13
N LYS A 152 1.84 6.26 9.14
CA LYS A 152 0.41 6.14 8.82
C LYS A 152 0.06 4.72 8.37
N LEU A 153 0.88 4.11 7.51
CA LEU A 153 0.69 2.73 7.07
C LEU A 153 0.75 1.74 8.25
N LYS A 154 1.68 1.94 9.21
CA LYS A 154 1.72 1.17 10.47
C LYS A 154 0.47 1.37 11.33
N LYS A 155 -0.12 2.58 11.34
CA LYS A 155 -1.39 2.85 12.03
C LYS A 155 -2.54 2.09 11.35
N LEU A 156 -2.60 2.10 10.02
CA LEU A 156 -3.55 1.30 9.24
C LEU A 156 -3.42 -0.19 9.60
N SER A 157 -2.20 -0.73 9.53
CA SER A 157 -1.86 -2.11 9.89
C SER A 157 -2.33 -2.51 11.30
N LYS A 158 -2.20 -1.62 12.29
CA LYS A 158 -2.67 -1.89 13.66
C LYS A 158 -4.20 -1.98 13.74
N ILE A 159 -4.91 -1.05 13.10
CA ILE A 159 -6.38 -1.01 13.13
C ILE A 159 -6.97 -2.20 12.37
N THR A 160 -6.39 -2.54 11.22
CA THR A 160 -6.84 -3.66 10.41
C THR A 160 -6.28 -5.00 10.86
N LYS A 161 -5.37 -5.02 11.85
CA LYS A 161 -4.64 -6.21 12.29
C LYS A 161 -3.88 -6.93 11.15
N LEU A 162 -3.73 -6.27 9.99
CA LEU A 162 -3.02 -6.82 8.84
C LEU A 162 -1.54 -6.52 8.94
N PRO A 163 -0.67 -7.50 8.69
CA PRO A 163 0.75 -7.21 8.56
C PRO A 163 1.08 -6.44 7.28
N ILE A 164 2.21 -5.72 7.32
CA ILE A 164 2.78 -5.05 6.15
C ILE A 164 3.99 -5.84 5.68
N TRP A 165 4.12 -6.02 4.38
CA TRP A 165 5.33 -6.55 3.76
C TRP A 165 5.76 -5.68 2.57
N LEU A 166 7.04 -5.74 2.24
CA LEU A 166 7.64 -5.08 1.07
C LEU A 166 8.97 -5.69 0.71
N TYR A 167 9.36 -5.54 -0.54
CA TYR A 167 10.71 -5.81 -1.02
C TYR A 167 11.52 -4.50 -0.97
N ASP A 168 12.58 -4.45 -0.16
CA ASP A 168 13.33 -3.20 0.09
C ASP A 168 14.30 -2.88 -1.06
N THR A 169 13.79 -2.10 -2.00
CA THR A 169 14.51 -1.62 -3.18
C THR A 169 15.22 -0.28 -2.95
N ASN A 170 15.32 0.19 -1.69
CA ASN A 170 15.84 1.52 -1.39
C ASN A 170 17.32 1.68 -1.79
N SER A 171 17.55 2.57 -2.74
CA SER A 171 18.87 2.88 -3.28
C SER A 171 19.69 3.85 -2.41
N LYS A 172 19.05 4.57 -1.47
CA LYS A 172 19.65 5.69 -0.70
C LYS A 172 20.12 5.30 0.70
N GLY A 173 19.92 4.06 1.15
CA GLY A 173 20.48 3.61 2.42
C GLY A 173 20.01 2.24 2.86
N LYS A 174 20.96 1.35 3.13
CA LYS A 174 20.70 0.09 3.84
C LYS A 174 20.09 0.46 5.20
N ASN A 175 18.94 -0.12 5.54
CA ASN A 175 18.27 -0.05 6.86
C ASN A 175 17.15 0.98 7.06
N TYR A 176 16.64 1.70 6.04
CA TYR A 176 15.50 2.62 6.24
C TYR A 176 14.29 1.92 6.92
N PHE A 177 13.77 0.85 6.32
CA PHE A 177 12.64 0.12 6.89
C PHE A 177 12.98 -0.61 8.19
N ARG A 178 14.24 -1.03 8.38
CA ARG A 178 14.70 -1.61 9.65
C ARG A 178 14.61 -0.61 10.80
N LYS A 179 15.04 0.64 10.60
CA LYS A 179 14.89 1.73 11.59
C LYS A 179 13.42 2.00 11.92
N MET A 180 12.52 1.79 10.95
CA MET A 180 11.07 1.90 11.12
C MET A 180 10.43 0.69 11.81
N GLY A 181 11.23 -0.32 12.21
CA GLY A 181 10.79 -1.50 12.95
C GLY A 181 10.41 -2.70 12.07
N PHE A 182 10.68 -2.66 10.77
CA PHE A 182 10.50 -3.82 9.91
C PHE A 182 11.64 -4.82 10.12
N LYS A 183 11.33 -6.11 10.01
CA LYS A 183 12.28 -7.21 10.15
C LYS A 183 12.49 -7.89 8.81
N HIS A 184 13.74 -8.25 8.51
CA HIS A 184 14.05 -9.10 7.37
C HIS A 184 13.61 -10.53 7.65
N LYS A 185 12.81 -11.13 6.76
CA LYS A 185 12.29 -12.50 6.88
C LYS A 185 12.03 -13.10 5.49
N GLY A 186 12.28 -14.40 5.33
CA GLY A 186 12.01 -15.11 4.09
C GLY A 186 13.12 -14.96 3.05
N ASN A 187 12.78 -15.32 1.80
CA ASN A 187 13.71 -15.25 0.68
C ASN A 187 13.82 -13.82 0.15
N LEU A 188 14.94 -13.53 -0.52
CA LEU A 188 15.10 -12.30 -1.29
C LEU A 188 14.13 -12.28 -2.48
N GLY A 189 13.81 -11.08 -2.96
CA GLY A 189 13.08 -10.91 -4.23
C GLY A 189 13.95 -11.28 -5.43
N GLU A 190 13.34 -11.25 -6.62
CA GLU A 190 13.98 -11.59 -7.90
C GLU A 190 15.25 -10.77 -8.19
N ASN A 191 15.33 -9.56 -7.65
CA ASN A 191 16.46 -8.64 -7.81
C ASN A 191 17.45 -8.67 -6.62
N ASN A 192 17.37 -9.69 -5.75
CA ASN A 192 18.12 -9.83 -4.49
C ASN A 192 17.81 -8.76 -3.43
N GLU A 193 16.61 -8.20 -3.46
CA GLU A 193 16.11 -7.23 -2.50
C GLU A 193 15.56 -7.92 -1.25
N PRO A 194 15.89 -7.44 -0.04
CA PRO A 194 15.46 -8.10 1.19
C PRO A 194 13.95 -7.93 1.40
N LEU A 195 13.28 -9.05 1.69
CA LEU A 195 11.89 -9.04 2.10
C LEU A 195 11.77 -8.53 3.55
N MET A 196 11.07 -7.42 3.69
CA MET A 196 10.87 -6.70 4.95
C MET A 196 9.43 -6.82 5.43
N PHE A 197 9.26 -6.98 6.75
CA PHE A 197 7.96 -7.24 7.34
C PHE A 197 7.71 -6.43 8.61
N TYR A 198 6.51 -5.88 8.74
CA TYR A 198 5.98 -5.29 9.97
C TYR A 198 4.76 -6.07 10.44
N LYS A 199 4.84 -6.59 11.67
CA LYS A 199 3.69 -7.17 12.34
C LYS A 199 3.01 -6.11 13.19
N PRO A 200 1.69 -5.88 13.05
CA PRO A 200 0.95 -5.09 14.03
C PRO A 200 1.08 -5.77 15.39
N LYS A 201 1.29 -4.95 16.42
CA LYS A 201 1.25 -5.36 17.82
C LYS A 201 -0.16 -5.14 18.34
#